data_AF-A0A971B1N7-F1
#
_entry.id   AF-A0A971B1N7-F1
#
_cell.length_a   1.000
_cell.length_b   1.000
_cell.length_c   1.000
_cell.angle_alpha   90.00
_cell.angle_beta   90.00
_cell.angle_gamma   90.00
#
_symmetry.space_group_name_H-M   'P 1'
#
loop_
_entity.id
_entity.type
_entity.pdbx_description
1 polymer ?
#
loop_
_entity_poly.entity_id
_entity_poly.type
_entity_poly.pdbx_seq_one_letter_code
_entity_poly.pdbx_strand_id
1 'polypeptide(L)'
;MVRTVRVTRKTFIEDRQGRTFSDVLDDPEQPFDDILAFFNDGERQRRMEEAEIHHDRPALSGVIRELESQPNIDRFLETKHPRLTKRLRQAVGVVVRLIMEQRGWRKTGKKGSLGVRAAVAKGNRTPGAYHNTGGLAFWFLRAERYELIDGMPFRHVRDRSESADRLKQQASR
;
A
#
# COMPACT_ATOMS: atom_id res chain seq x y z
N MET A 1 -9.85 -12.15 -20.11
CA MET A 1 -10.48 -11.59 -18.90
C MET A 1 -9.39 -11.32 -17.88
N VAL A 2 -9.36 -10.14 -17.28
CA VAL A 2 -8.45 -9.87 -16.15
C VAL A 2 -8.86 -10.79 -15.01
N ARG A 3 -7.96 -11.66 -14.55
CA ARG A 3 -8.21 -12.50 -13.37
C ARG A 3 -8.42 -11.56 -12.18
N THR A 4 -9.54 -11.66 -11.48
CA THR A 4 -9.80 -10.88 -10.27
C THR A 4 -9.66 -11.79 -9.06
N VAL A 5 -8.80 -11.40 -8.11
CA VAL A 5 -8.75 -12.05 -6.80
C VAL A 5 -9.87 -11.49 -5.94
N ARG A 6 -10.63 -12.35 -5.26
CA ARG A 6 -11.71 -11.92 -4.38
C ARG A 6 -11.33 -12.13 -2.93
N VAL A 7 -11.17 -11.05 -2.18
CA VAL A 7 -11.00 -11.06 -0.72
C VAL A 7 -12.35 -10.81 -0.07
N THR A 8 -12.74 -11.70 0.82
CA THR A 8 -13.95 -11.59 1.65
C THR A 8 -13.55 -11.38 3.11
N ARG A 9 -14.51 -10.97 3.96
CA ARG A 9 -14.31 -10.95 5.42
C ARG A 9 -13.81 -12.29 5.94
N LYS A 10 -14.38 -13.40 5.44
CA LYS A 10 -13.97 -14.77 5.80
C LYS A 10 -12.51 -15.04 5.45
N THR A 11 -12.12 -14.84 4.19
CA THR A 11 -10.72 -15.08 3.78
C THR A 11 -9.74 -14.16 4.50
N PHE A 12 -10.18 -12.95 4.88
CA PHE A 12 -9.35 -12.02 5.64
C PHE A 12 -9.13 -12.50 7.08
N ILE A 13 -10.15 -13.02 7.76
CA ILE A 13 -10.02 -13.52 9.13
C ILE A 13 -9.32 -14.89 9.21
N GLU A 14 -9.40 -15.70 8.17
CA GLU A 14 -8.66 -16.96 8.06
C GLU A 14 -7.15 -16.72 7.91
N ASP A 15 -6.74 -15.54 7.42
CA ASP A 15 -5.34 -15.16 7.33
C ASP A 15 -4.73 -14.84 8.71
N ARG A 16 -3.52 -15.35 8.96
CA ARG A 16 -2.79 -15.20 10.24
C ARG A 16 -2.57 -13.73 10.63
N GLN A 17 -2.37 -12.83 9.67
CA GLN A 17 -2.19 -11.40 9.95
C GLN A 17 -3.53 -10.67 9.96
N GLY A 18 -4.45 -11.01 9.05
CA GLY A 18 -5.79 -10.42 8.96
C GLY A 18 -6.60 -10.63 10.23
N ARG A 19 -6.53 -11.83 10.85
CA ARG A 19 -7.17 -12.12 12.15
C ARG A 19 -6.77 -11.15 13.28
N THR A 20 -5.60 -10.53 13.19
CA THR A 20 -5.14 -9.57 14.22
C THR A 20 -5.85 -8.22 14.15
N PHE A 21 -6.67 -8.01 13.10
CA PHE A 21 -7.47 -6.82 12.85
C PHE A 21 -8.98 -7.12 12.93
N SER A 22 -9.41 -8.12 13.71
CA SER A 22 -10.84 -8.41 13.91
C SER A 22 -11.62 -7.18 14.39
N ASP A 23 -10.99 -6.34 15.23
CA ASP A 23 -11.57 -5.07 15.67
C ASP A 23 -11.87 -4.06 14.55
N VAL A 24 -11.27 -4.22 13.36
CA VAL A 24 -11.63 -3.45 12.16
C VAL A 24 -12.87 -4.01 11.47
N LEU A 25 -13.10 -5.33 11.57
CA LEU A 25 -14.23 -6.04 10.95
C LEU A 25 -15.49 -5.99 11.82
N ASP A 26 -15.30 -6.01 13.14
CA ASP A 26 -16.36 -6.09 14.15
C ASP A 26 -16.94 -4.70 14.47
N ASP A 27 -16.24 -3.63 14.09
CA ASP A 27 -16.66 -2.24 14.29
C ASP A 27 -17.50 -1.76 13.10
N PRO A 28 -18.83 -1.55 13.27
CA PRO A 28 -19.71 -1.13 12.18
C PRO A 28 -19.44 0.30 11.69
N GLU A 29 -18.71 1.12 12.45
CA GLU A 29 -18.32 2.46 12.01
C GLU A 29 -17.10 2.44 11.06
N GLN A 30 -16.38 1.32 10.97
CA GLN A 30 -15.24 1.21 10.06
C GLN A 30 -15.69 0.85 8.64
N PRO A 31 -15.20 1.56 7.62
CA PRO A 31 -15.57 1.34 6.22
C PRO A 31 -14.84 0.12 5.62
N PHE A 32 -14.77 -1.00 6.36
CA PHE A 32 -14.01 -2.17 5.92
C PHE A 32 -14.67 -2.88 4.72
N ASP A 33 -16.00 -2.90 4.65
CA ASP A 33 -16.70 -3.42 3.48
C ASP A 33 -16.47 -2.56 2.24
N ASP A 34 -16.39 -1.24 2.40
CA ASP A 34 -16.04 -0.33 1.29
C ASP A 34 -14.61 -0.61 0.79
N ILE A 35 -13.67 -0.92 1.70
CA ILE A 35 -12.32 -1.35 1.34
C ILE A 35 -12.35 -2.67 0.55
N LEU A 36 -13.09 -3.68 1.02
CA LEU A 36 -13.21 -4.95 0.31
C LEU A 36 -13.86 -4.76 -1.07
N ALA A 37 -14.94 -3.98 -1.16
CA ALA A 37 -15.60 -3.66 -2.40
C ALA A 37 -14.67 -2.92 -3.37
N PHE A 38 -13.91 -1.94 -2.86
CA PHE A 38 -12.93 -1.20 -3.64
C PHE A 38 -11.87 -2.12 -4.26
N PHE A 39 -11.26 -2.99 -3.45
CA PHE A 39 -10.15 -3.84 -3.90
C PHE A 39 -10.58 -5.09 -4.68
N ASN A 40 -11.85 -5.51 -4.58
CA ASN A 40 -12.42 -6.62 -5.37
C ASN A 40 -12.78 -6.22 -6.81
N ASP A 41 -11.93 -5.40 -7.43
CA ASP A 41 -12.06 -4.93 -8.80
C ASP A 41 -10.80 -5.29 -9.60
N GLY A 42 -10.98 -5.98 -10.73
CA GLY A 42 -9.87 -6.50 -11.52
C GLY A 42 -8.97 -5.42 -12.12
N GLU A 43 -9.56 -4.29 -12.53
CA GLU A 43 -8.82 -3.18 -13.13
C GLU A 43 -7.93 -2.47 -12.10
N ARG A 44 -8.44 -2.26 -10.88
CA ARG A 44 -7.65 -1.74 -9.75
C ARG A 44 -6.52 -2.69 -9.37
N GLN A 45 -6.78 -4.00 -9.33
CA GLN A 45 -5.73 -4.99 -9.07
C GLN A 45 -4.65 -4.98 -10.16
N ARG A 46 -5.02 -4.84 -11.44
CA ARG A 46 -4.03 -4.67 -12.51
C ARG A 46 -3.20 -3.41 -12.33
N ARG A 47 -3.81 -2.26 -12.01
CA ARG A 47 -3.06 -1.01 -11.74
C ARG A 47 -2.09 -1.13 -10.57
N MET A 48 -2.40 -1.95 -9.57
CA MET A 48 -1.48 -2.24 -8.48
C MET A 48 -0.23 -3.00 -8.98
N GLU A 49 -0.39 -3.96 -9.89
CA GLU A 49 0.74 -4.66 -10.50
C GLU A 49 1.56 -3.73 -11.41
N GLU A 50 0.88 -2.94 -12.24
CA GLU A 50 1.49 -1.96 -13.13
C GLU A 50 2.34 -0.94 -12.35
N ALA A 51 1.94 -0.57 -11.13
CA ALA A 51 2.72 0.31 -10.28
C ALA A 51 4.10 -0.27 -9.93
N GLU A 52 4.19 -1.57 -9.66
CA GLU A 52 5.46 -2.24 -9.37
C GLU A 52 6.28 -2.46 -10.65
N ILE A 53 5.64 -2.86 -11.76
CA ILE A 53 6.31 -3.19 -13.02
C ILE A 53 6.82 -1.94 -13.74
N HIS A 54 5.94 -0.97 -13.96
CA HIS A 54 6.16 0.14 -14.89
C HIS A 54 6.53 1.45 -14.21
N HIS A 55 6.20 1.60 -12.93
CA HIS A 55 6.42 2.87 -12.23
C HIS A 55 7.46 2.77 -11.12
N ASP A 56 7.98 1.58 -10.84
CA ASP A 56 8.92 1.31 -9.74
C ASP A 56 8.41 1.88 -8.40
N ARG A 57 7.09 1.74 -8.17
CA ARG A 57 6.39 2.25 -6.99
C ARG A 57 5.65 1.12 -6.27
N PRO A 58 5.39 1.27 -4.96
CA PRO A 58 4.60 0.29 -4.22
C PRO A 58 3.26 -0.03 -4.89
N ALA A 59 2.83 -1.28 -4.84
CA ALA A 59 1.57 -1.73 -5.42
C ALA A 59 0.38 -0.83 -5.08
N LEU A 60 0.21 -0.45 -3.80
CA LEU A 60 -0.88 0.43 -3.37
C LEU A 60 -0.91 1.79 -4.09
N SER A 61 0.24 2.28 -4.58
CA SER A 61 0.33 3.57 -5.27
C SER A 61 -0.49 3.64 -6.56
N GLY A 62 -0.76 2.50 -7.21
CA GLY A 62 -1.58 2.45 -8.43
C GLY A 62 -3.05 2.79 -8.21
N VAL A 63 -3.52 2.78 -6.95
CA VAL A 63 -4.94 2.98 -6.62
C VAL A 63 -5.17 3.92 -5.42
N ILE A 64 -4.11 4.40 -4.77
CA ILE A 64 -4.22 5.10 -3.48
C ILE A 64 -5.03 6.40 -3.54
N ARG A 65 -4.92 7.17 -4.63
CA ARG A 65 -5.71 8.40 -4.81
C ARG A 65 -7.20 8.12 -4.92
N GLU A 66 -7.55 7.05 -5.63
CA GLU A 66 -8.94 6.62 -5.81
C GLU A 66 -9.50 5.99 -4.53
N LEU A 67 -8.66 5.33 -3.74
CA LEU A 67 -9.02 4.80 -2.42
C LEU A 67 -9.34 5.93 -1.44
N GLU A 68 -8.43 6.91 -1.34
CA GLU A 68 -8.61 8.06 -0.44
C GLU A 68 -9.77 8.96 -0.88
N SER A 69 -10.22 8.91 -2.13
CA SER A 69 -11.41 9.66 -2.58
C SER A 69 -12.74 8.94 -2.34
N GLN A 70 -12.74 7.70 -1.83
CA GLN A 70 -14.00 7.02 -1.50
C GLN A 70 -14.67 7.72 -0.31
N PRO A 71 -15.94 8.19 -0.42
CA PRO A 71 -16.53 9.09 0.56
C PRO A 71 -16.49 8.59 2.02
N ASN A 72 -16.76 7.30 2.25
CA ASN A 72 -16.75 6.72 3.58
C ASN A 72 -15.33 6.54 4.14
N ILE A 73 -14.37 6.21 3.27
CA ILE A 73 -12.96 6.04 3.64
C ILE A 73 -12.35 7.39 3.96
N ASP A 74 -12.59 8.39 3.12
CA ASP A 74 -12.10 9.76 3.31
C ASP A 74 -12.60 10.33 4.63
N ARG A 75 -13.93 10.35 4.83
CA ARG A 75 -14.58 10.84 6.06
C ARG A 75 -14.02 10.14 7.30
N PHE A 76 -13.82 8.83 7.24
CA PHE A 76 -13.28 8.07 8.37
C PHE A 76 -11.82 8.46 8.67
N LEU A 77 -10.98 8.62 7.64
CA LEU A 77 -9.58 9.02 7.82
C LEU A 77 -9.46 10.47 8.31
N GLU A 78 -10.36 11.36 7.88
CA GLU A 78 -10.44 12.76 8.31
C GLU A 78 -10.73 12.94 9.80
N THR A 79 -11.37 11.96 10.46
CA THR A 79 -11.55 11.96 11.93
C THR A 79 -10.21 12.05 12.67
N LYS A 80 -9.11 11.66 12.01
CA LYS A 80 -7.75 11.60 12.55
C LYS A 80 -7.63 10.78 13.84
N HIS A 81 -8.61 9.92 14.14
CA HIS A 81 -8.59 9.13 15.36
C HIS A 81 -7.33 8.23 15.39
N PRO A 82 -6.41 8.37 16.36
CA PRO A 82 -5.05 7.81 16.26
C PRO A 82 -5.01 6.28 16.11
N ARG A 83 -5.86 5.58 16.85
CA ARG A 83 -5.88 4.12 16.87
C ARG A 83 -6.67 3.57 15.70
N LEU A 84 -7.95 3.91 15.60
CA LEU A 84 -8.87 3.43 14.57
C LEU A 84 -8.34 3.66 13.14
N THR A 85 -7.99 4.90 12.78
CA THR A 85 -7.48 5.19 11.42
C THR A 85 -6.17 4.47 11.13
N LYS A 86 -5.29 4.30 12.12
CA LYS A 86 -4.05 3.51 11.97
C LYS A 86 -4.36 2.05 11.69
N ARG A 87 -5.29 1.46 12.44
CA ARG A 87 -5.67 0.05 12.30
C ARG A 87 -6.34 -0.21 10.96
N LEU A 88 -7.23 0.68 10.51
CA LEU A 88 -7.79 0.62 9.17
C LEU A 88 -6.70 0.65 8.08
N ARG A 89 -5.76 1.60 8.14
CA ARG A 89 -4.64 1.69 7.17
C ARG A 89 -3.76 0.43 7.18
N GLN A 90 -3.58 -0.20 8.34
CA GLN A 90 -2.85 -1.47 8.44
C GLN A 90 -3.63 -2.64 7.83
N ALA A 91 -4.94 -2.70 8.07
CA ALA A 91 -5.83 -3.70 7.47
C ALA A 91 -5.86 -3.58 5.93
N VAL A 92 -5.89 -2.36 5.38
CA VAL A 92 -5.69 -2.12 3.93
C VAL A 92 -4.40 -2.75 3.43
N GLY A 93 -3.30 -2.59 4.17
CA GLY A 93 -2.03 -3.24 3.82
C GLY A 93 -2.12 -4.77 3.78
N VAL A 94 -2.93 -5.38 4.64
CA VAL A 94 -3.19 -6.83 4.61
C VAL A 94 -4.04 -7.23 3.41
N VAL A 95 -5.10 -6.48 3.08
CA VAL A 95 -5.93 -6.72 1.89
C VAL A 95 -5.07 -6.69 0.63
N VAL A 96 -4.24 -5.65 0.47
CA VAL A 96 -3.30 -5.53 -0.65
C VAL A 96 -2.37 -6.73 -0.71
N ARG A 97 -1.81 -7.17 0.43
CA ARG A 97 -0.94 -8.35 0.49
C ARG A 97 -1.65 -9.60 0.00
N LEU A 98 -2.85 -9.88 0.52
CA LEU A 98 -3.62 -11.06 0.14
C LEU A 98 -3.89 -11.10 -1.37
N ILE A 99 -4.22 -9.95 -1.94
CA ILE A 99 -4.42 -9.80 -3.40
C ILE A 99 -3.13 -10.06 -4.14
N MET A 100 -2.06 -9.33 -3.82
CA MET A 100 -0.78 -9.46 -4.53
C MET A 100 -0.23 -10.88 -4.46
N GLU A 101 -0.26 -11.52 -3.28
CA GLU A 101 0.21 -12.90 -3.10
C GLU A 101 -0.59 -13.91 -3.93
N GLN A 102 -1.92 -13.80 -3.96
CA GLN A 102 -2.76 -14.67 -4.80
C GLN A 102 -2.59 -14.41 -6.31
N ARG A 103 -2.02 -13.26 -6.69
CA ARG A 103 -1.69 -12.90 -8.06
C ARG A 103 -0.25 -13.27 -8.46
N GLY A 104 0.47 -14.02 -7.62
CA GLY A 104 1.82 -14.50 -7.94
C GLY A 104 2.94 -13.54 -7.55
N TRP A 105 2.68 -12.64 -6.60
CA TRP A 105 3.68 -11.73 -6.07
C TRP A 105 4.13 -12.13 -4.67
N ARG A 106 5.31 -11.69 -4.26
CA ARG A 106 5.77 -11.83 -2.88
C ARG A 106 6.26 -10.51 -2.33
N LYS A 107 6.13 -10.33 -1.02
CA LYS A 107 6.66 -9.15 -0.32
C LYS A 107 8.18 -9.15 -0.38
N THR A 108 8.75 -7.97 -0.56
CA THR A 108 10.21 -7.75 -0.48
C THR A 108 10.69 -7.49 0.96
N GLY A 109 9.78 -7.21 1.90
CA GLY A 109 10.09 -6.74 3.26
C GLY A 109 10.47 -5.26 3.31
N LYS A 110 10.48 -4.56 2.16
CA LYS A 110 10.83 -3.15 2.04
C LYS A 110 9.58 -2.34 1.77
N LYS A 111 9.54 -1.13 2.32
CA LYS A 111 8.47 -0.15 2.06
C LYS A 111 8.92 0.95 1.12
N GLY A 112 8.14 1.29 0.10
CA GLY A 112 8.35 2.48 -0.72
C GLY A 112 7.53 3.67 -0.22
N SER A 113 7.94 4.89 -0.61
CA SER A 113 7.21 6.11 -0.27
C SER A 113 5.95 6.26 -1.14
N LEU A 114 4.88 6.76 -0.54
CA LEU A 114 3.66 7.16 -1.25
C LEU A 114 3.54 8.69 -1.38
N GLY A 115 4.38 9.45 -0.68
CA GLY A 115 4.39 10.90 -0.77
C GLY A 115 5.57 11.53 -0.06
N VAL A 116 5.53 12.85 0.06
CA VAL A 116 6.46 13.65 0.85
C VAL A 116 5.81 13.85 2.22
N ARG A 117 6.49 13.40 3.27
CA ARG A 117 5.95 13.48 4.64
C ARG A 117 5.95 14.92 5.13
N ALA A 118 4.90 15.29 5.87
CA ALA A 118 4.89 16.54 6.63
C ALA A 118 6.08 16.61 7.59
N ALA A 119 6.66 17.80 7.75
CA ALA A 119 7.64 18.05 8.79
C ALA A 119 6.93 18.08 10.15
N VAL A 120 7.24 17.11 11.01
CA VAL A 120 6.63 16.98 12.33
C VAL A 120 7.73 17.06 13.38
N ALA A 121 7.55 17.94 14.38
CA ALA A 121 8.48 18.06 15.49
C ALA A 121 8.67 16.71 16.21
N LYS A 122 9.90 16.43 16.64
CA LYS A 122 10.23 15.19 17.35
C LYS A 122 9.40 15.07 18.63
N GLY A 123 8.77 13.92 18.85
CA GLY A 123 7.94 13.67 20.03
C GLY A 123 6.50 14.21 19.94
N ASN A 124 6.09 14.77 18.80
CA ASN A 124 4.71 15.20 18.60
C ASN A 124 3.75 13.99 18.69
N ARG A 125 2.73 14.09 19.56
CA ARG A 125 1.69 13.06 19.75
C ARG A 125 0.33 13.48 19.19
N THR A 126 0.25 14.64 18.55
CA THR A 126 -0.98 15.20 18.01
C THR A 126 -1.55 14.26 16.93
N PRO A 127 -2.79 13.80 17.08
CA PRO A 127 -3.50 13.03 16.08
C PRO A 127 -3.45 13.69 14.71
N GLY A 128 -3.20 12.91 13.67
CA GLY A 128 -3.15 13.43 12.30
C GLY A 128 -1.94 14.29 11.97
N ALA A 129 -0.97 14.52 12.86
CA ALA A 129 0.27 15.22 12.51
C ALA A 129 1.09 14.48 11.43
N TYR A 130 0.94 13.16 11.35
CA TYR A 130 1.65 12.30 10.41
C TYR A 130 0.82 12.05 9.13
N HIS A 131 0.89 12.99 8.19
CA HIS A 131 0.36 12.87 6.84
C HIS A 131 1.43 13.25 5.81
N ASN A 132 1.14 13.10 4.52
CA ASN A 132 1.98 13.64 3.46
C ASN A 132 1.50 15.06 3.08
N THR A 133 2.42 15.93 2.66
CA THR A 133 2.15 17.28 2.13
C THR A 133 2.19 17.35 0.61
N GLY A 134 2.59 16.26 -0.05
CA GLY A 134 2.62 16.15 -1.50
C GLY A 134 2.88 14.72 -1.95
N GLY A 135 2.81 14.47 -3.25
CA GLY A 135 2.95 13.13 -3.82
C GLY A 135 1.61 12.46 -4.10
N LEU A 136 1.51 11.14 -3.88
CA LEU A 136 0.38 10.33 -4.36
C LEU A 136 -0.73 10.14 -3.33
N ALA A 137 -0.42 10.17 -2.03
CA ALA A 137 -1.38 9.88 -0.98
C ALA A 137 -1.28 10.93 0.11
N PHE A 138 -2.38 11.25 0.79
CA PHE A 138 -2.41 12.15 1.92
C PHE A 138 -2.22 11.38 3.25
N TRP A 139 -2.97 10.30 3.47
CA TRP A 139 -3.01 9.56 4.73
C TRP A 139 -2.02 8.40 4.80
N PHE A 140 -1.73 7.76 3.66
CA PHE A 140 -0.82 6.63 3.60
C PHE A 140 0.61 7.08 3.30
N LEU A 141 1.51 6.97 4.28
CA LEU A 141 2.89 7.46 4.13
C LEU A 141 3.76 6.55 3.25
N ARG A 142 3.64 5.24 3.46
CA ARG A 142 4.47 4.20 2.83
C ARG A 142 3.66 2.91 2.68
N ALA A 143 3.97 2.15 1.64
CA ALA A 143 3.40 0.82 1.41
C ALA A 143 4.49 -0.21 1.10
N GLU A 144 4.13 -1.47 1.29
CA GLU A 144 4.99 -2.62 0.99
C GLU A 144 5.34 -2.67 -0.51
N ARG A 145 6.57 -3.06 -0.82
CA ARG A 145 7.04 -3.35 -2.19
C ARG A 145 6.91 -4.85 -2.45
N TYR A 146 6.52 -5.19 -3.66
CA TYR A 146 6.36 -6.57 -4.11
C TYR A 146 7.27 -6.88 -5.29
N GLU A 147 7.58 -8.16 -5.46
CA GLU A 147 8.25 -8.70 -6.63
C GLU A 147 7.50 -9.93 -7.15
N LEU A 148 7.52 -10.12 -8.48
CA LEU A 148 6.93 -11.29 -9.12
C LEU A 148 7.70 -12.55 -8.72
N ILE A 149 6.97 -13.61 -8.39
CA ILE A 149 7.57 -14.92 -8.07
C ILE A 149 8.30 -15.48 -9.28
N ASP A 150 7.76 -15.27 -10.49
CA ASP A 150 8.35 -15.74 -11.75
C ASP A 150 9.47 -14.82 -12.30
N GLY A 151 9.85 -13.80 -11.53
CA GLY A 151 10.88 -12.84 -11.89
C GLY A 151 10.34 -11.53 -12.46
N MET A 152 11.06 -10.44 -12.17
CA MET A 152 10.69 -9.10 -12.63
C MET A 152 11.10 -8.89 -14.09
N PRO A 153 10.23 -8.34 -14.96
CA PRO A 153 10.56 -8.10 -16.36
C PRO A 153 11.57 -6.95 -16.56
N PHE A 154 11.66 -6.05 -15.58
CA PHE A 154 12.57 -4.90 -15.61
C PHE A 154 13.36 -4.80 -14.31
N ARG A 155 14.60 -4.31 -14.40
CA ARG A 155 15.39 -3.96 -13.21
C ARG A 155 14.87 -2.66 -12.59
N HIS A 156 14.87 -2.59 -11.26
CA HIS A 156 14.55 -1.34 -10.55
C HIS A 156 15.48 -0.21 -10.98
N VAL A 157 14.94 1.01 -11.05
CA VAL A 157 15.70 2.19 -11.48
C VAL A 157 16.87 2.45 -10.53
N ARG A 158 16.65 2.20 -9.23
CA ARG A 158 17.69 2.30 -8.21
C ARG A 158 18.89 1.38 -8.50
N ASP A 159 18.64 0.11 -8.82
CA ASP A 159 19.72 -0.85 -9.08
C ASP A 159 20.52 -0.47 -10.32
N ARG A 160 19.85 0.10 -11.33
CA ARG A 160 20.50 0.63 -12.53
C ARG A 160 21.39 1.83 -12.19
N SER A 161 20.91 2.75 -11.36
CA SER A 161 21.70 3.91 -10.89
C SER A 161 22.94 3.46 -10.10
N GLU A 162 22.78 2.58 -9.13
CA GLU A 162 23.90 2.08 -8.32
C GLU A 162 24.95 1.34 -9.17
N SER A 163 24.51 0.64 -10.23
CA SER A 163 25.42 -0.01 -11.18
C SER A 163 26.21 1.02 -12.01
N ALA A 164 25.53 2.06 -12.49
CA ALA A 164 26.16 3.13 -13.26
C ALA A 164 27.21 3.91 -12.42
N ASP A 165 26.90 4.18 -11.15
CA ASP A 165 27.82 4.89 -10.26
C ASP A 165 29.07 4.06 -9.94
N ARG A 166 28.92 2.73 -9.75
CA ARG A 166 30.07 1.83 -9.56
C ARG A 166 30.99 1.79 -10.79
N LEU A 167 30.42 1.72 -11.99
CA LEU A 167 31.20 1.72 -13.24
C LEU A 167 32.01 3.01 -13.40
N LYS A 168 31.41 4.17 -13.09
CA LYS A 168 32.12 5.45 -13.07
C LYS A 168 33.31 5.43 -12.11
N GLN A 169 33.13 4.90 -10.90
CA GLN A 169 34.21 4.82 -9.91
C GLN A 169 35.35 3.88 -10.33
N GLN A 170 35.05 2.81 -11.07
CA GLN A 170 36.07 1.91 -11.60
C GLN A 170 36.85 2.51 -12.78
N ALA A 171 36.18 3.28 -13.64
CA ALA A 171 36.82 3.96 -14.77
C ALA A 171 37.69 5.17 -14.36
N SER A 172 37.50 5.69 -13.15
CA SER A 172 38.29 6.80 -12.58
C SER A 172 39.45 6.33 -11.69
N ARG A 173 39.73 5.02 -11.63
CA ARG A 173 40.88 4.42 -10.95
C ARG A 173 41.88 3.91 -11.98
#